data_AF-R7LTN0-F1
#
_entry.id   AF-R7LTN0-F1
#
_cell.length_a   1.000
_cell.length_b   1.000
_cell.length_c   1.000
_cell.angle_alpha   90.00
_cell.angle_beta   90.00
_cell.angle_gamma   90.00
#
_symmetry.space_group_name_H-M   'P 1'
#
loop_
_entity.id
_entity.type
_entity.pdbx_description
1 polymer ?
#
loop_
_entity_poly.entity_id
_entity_poly.type
_entity_poly.pdbx_seq_one_letter_code
_entity_poly.pdbx_strand_id
1 'polypeptide(L)'
;MQVETITSGNKKNVRVQSFGSIHPVRYFIKCENGEYVQIKSPKVIKTVQRKLVTWLNKLHNETKNIMSGKTPKTKKSESELDKSLRERLVRFFVNHDWDYRQNKVVRSFYHSEKQGETIPYILTGHTTGYIDDAAKSIERKSSDIKDKAGIISEYYGIPLDEAKRFIPQSDNAELSKVKKNYCKKIAEVIKNILRQKNPSDKTLNAYFIPHIKGKDIKYELTNATFDR
;
A
#
# COMPACT_ATOMS: atom_id res chain seq x y z
N MET A 1 -40.54 28.78 -36.76
CA MET A 1 -40.38 28.38 -35.34
C MET A 1 -39.27 27.37 -35.27
N GLN A 2 -38.25 27.67 -34.46
CA GLN A 2 -37.03 26.89 -34.33
C GLN A 2 -37.26 25.59 -33.55
N VAL A 3 -36.50 24.57 -33.93
CA VAL A 3 -36.41 23.25 -33.33
C VAL A 3 -35.51 23.34 -32.10
N GLU A 4 -36.05 23.11 -30.91
CA GLU A 4 -35.22 22.94 -29.72
C GLU A 4 -34.72 21.50 -29.64
N THR A 5 -33.49 21.31 -30.11
CA THR A 5 -32.71 20.11 -29.87
C THR A 5 -32.25 20.15 -28.42
N ILE A 6 -32.87 19.33 -27.55
CA ILE A 6 -32.35 19.08 -26.21
C ILE A 6 -31.02 18.34 -26.39
N THR A 7 -29.93 19.12 -26.34
CA THR A 7 -28.58 18.61 -26.26
C THR A 7 -28.45 17.88 -24.93
N SER A 8 -28.52 16.55 -24.98
CA SER A 8 -28.11 15.66 -23.89
C SER A 8 -26.62 15.93 -23.62
N GLY A 9 -26.37 16.90 -22.75
CA GLY A 9 -25.05 17.29 -22.30
C GLY A 9 -24.26 16.07 -21.82
N ASN A 10 -23.03 15.99 -22.28
CA ASN A 10 -21.98 15.09 -21.82
C ASN A 10 -22.11 14.81 -20.31
N LYS A 11 -22.65 13.65 -19.96
CA LYS A 11 -22.30 13.01 -18.69
C LYS A 11 -20.81 12.69 -18.79
N LYS A 12 -19.95 13.65 -18.43
CA LYS A 12 -18.63 13.34 -17.91
C LYS A 12 -18.90 12.27 -16.87
N ASN A 13 -18.44 11.05 -17.14
CA ASN A 13 -18.36 9.98 -16.16
C ASN A 13 -17.44 10.45 -15.04
N VAL A 14 -17.95 11.31 -14.15
CA VAL A 14 -17.37 11.56 -12.85
C VAL A 14 -17.59 10.24 -12.12
N ARG A 15 -16.63 9.31 -12.29
CA ARG A 15 -16.57 8.10 -11.48
C ARG A 15 -16.62 8.58 -10.04
N VAL A 16 -17.75 8.34 -9.40
CA VAL A 16 -18.01 8.72 -8.02
C VAL A 16 -16.96 7.99 -7.19
N GLN A 17 -15.94 8.70 -6.72
CA GLN A 17 -14.90 8.19 -5.81
C GLN A 17 -15.62 7.50 -4.65
N SER A 18 -15.48 6.18 -4.53
CA SER A 18 -16.24 5.39 -3.55
C SER A 18 -15.37 5.03 -2.37
N PHE A 19 -15.96 5.08 -1.18
CA PHE A 19 -15.38 4.54 0.05
C PHE A 19 -14.88 3.10 -0.14
N GLY A 20 -15.51 2.33 -1.04
CA GLY A 20 -15.08 0.97 -1.41
C GLY A 20 -13.64 0.84 -1.88
N SER A 21 -12.93 1.94 -2.16
CA SER A 21 -11.54 1.94 -2.61
C SER A 21 -10.50 2.24 -1.51
N ILE A 22 -10.92 2.59 -0.28
CA ILE A 22 -10.01 2.85 0.85
C ILE A 22 -10.56 2.16 2.09
N HIS A 23 -9.75 1.31 2.71
CA HIS A 23 -10.12 0.51 3.86
C HIS A 23 -9.19 0.83 5.04
N PRO A 24 -9.69 1.48 6.11
CA PRO A 24 -8.98 1.52 7.39
C PRO A 24 -8.70 0.11 7.89
N VAL A 25 -7.55 -0.10 8.53
CA VAL A 25 -7.13 -1.43 8.99
C VAL A 25 -6.74 -1.38 10.45
N ARG A 26 -7.07 -2.44 11.18
CA ARG A 26 -6.48 -2.73 12.50
C ARG A 26 -5.79 -4.08 12.42
N TYR A 27 -4.59 -4.13 12.99
CA TYR A 27 -3.80 -5.35 13.06
C TYR A 27 -3.81 -5.88 14.48
N PHE A 28 -4.00 -7.17 14.62
CA PHE A 28 -4.01 -7.86 15.90
C PHE A 28 -2.96 -8.97 15.90
N ILE A 29 -2.35 -9.22 17.06
CA ILE A 29 -1.37 -10.29 17.26
C ILE A 29 -1.85 -11.21 18.38
N LYS A 30 -1.73 -12.52 18.16
CA LYS A 30 -2.00 -13.52 19.18
C LYS A 30 -0.89 -13.51 20.23
N CYS A 31 -1.27 -13.32 21.48
CA CYS A 31 -0.39 -13.38 22.65
C CYS A 31 -0.31 -14.82 23.19
N GLU A 32 0.66 -15.06 24.09
CA GLU A 32 0.89 -16.38 24.70
C GLU A 32 -0.31 -16.87 25.51
N ASN A 33 -1.06 -15.94 26.12
CA ASN A 33 -2.32 -16.22 26.83
C ASN A 33 -3.49 -16.60 25.89
N GLY A 34 -3.27 -16.63 24.57
CA GLY A 34 -4.27 -16.99 23.57
C GLY A 34 -5.12 -15.82 23.06
N GLU A 35 -5.06 -14.65 23.70
CA GLU A 35 -5.82 -13.47 23.32
C GLU A 35 -5.20 -12.71 22.14
N TYR A 36 -6.02 -11.93 21.43
CA TYR A 36 -5.57 -11.05 20.36
C TYR A 36 -5.49 -9.61 20.83
N VAL A 37 -4.30 -9.01 20.75
CA VAL A 37 -4.05 -7.61 21.14
C VAL A 37 -3.80 -6.75 19.90
N GLN A 38 -4.38 -5.56 19.87
CA GLN A 38 -4.16 -4.61 18.77
C GLN A 38 -2.71 -4.13 18.74
N ILE A 39 -2.09 -4.23 17.57
CA ILE A 39 -0.73 -3.78 17.30
C ILE A 39 -0.72 -2.26 17.17
N LYS A 40 0.01 -1.57 18.07
CA LYS A 40 0.23 -0.11 18.01
C LYS A 40 1.62 0.28 17.49
N SER A 41 2.58 -0.65 17.49
CA SER A 41 3.96 -0.37 17.08
C SER A 41 4.05 -0.08 15.58
N PRO A 42 4.55 1.11 15.16
CA PRO A 42 4.66 1.45 13.73
C PRO A 42 5.55 0.47 12.96
N LYS A 43 6.60 -0.04 13.59
CA LYS A 43 7.52 -1.01 12.98
C LYS A 43 6.80 -2.32 12.67
N VAL A 44 5.99 -2.81 13.62
CA VAL A 44 5.25 -4.07 13.45
C VAL A 44 4.12 -3.90 12.44
N ILE A 45 3.37 -2.78 12.51
CA ILE A 45 2.33 -2.43 11.52
C ILE A 45 2.88 -2.48 10.09
N LYS A 46 4.03 -1.83 9.83
CA LYS A 46 4.67 -1.85 8.51
C LYS A 46 4.97 -3.28 8.04
N THR A 47 5.47 -4.13 8.93
CA THR A 47 5.81 -5.53 8.62
C THR A 47 4.57 -6.34 8.25
N VAL A 48 3.53 -6.32 9.09
CA VAL A 48 2.31 -7.11 8.87
C VAL A 48 1.51 -6.58 7.67
N GLN A 49 1.46 -5.27 7.47
CA GLN A 49 0.82 -4.64 6.32
C GLN A 49 1.53 -5.00 5.00
N ARG A 50 2.86 -4.97 4.97
CA ARG A 50 3.64 -5.43 3.80
C ARG A 50 3.34 -6.89 3.48
N LYS A 51 3.22 -7.75 4.50
CA LYS A 51 2.88 -9.17 4.31
C LYS A 51 1.48 -9.32 3.70
N LEU A 52 0.48 -8.65 4.27
CA LEU A 52 -0.90 -8.68 3.79
C LEU A 52 -1.00 -8.22 2.32
N VAL A 53 -0.38 -7.09 1.97
CA VAL A 53 -0.37 -6.54 0.60
C VAL A 53 0.33 -7.48 -0.39
N THR A 54 1.47 -8.04 0.01
CA THR A 54 2.22 -8.97 -0.85
C THR A 54 1.40 -10.22 -1.15
N TRP A 55 0.67 -10.71 -0.15
CA TRP A 55 -0.19 -11.88 -0.26
C TRP A 55 -1.46 -11.60 -1.06
N LEU A 56 -2.12 -10.44 -0.86
CA LEU A 56 -3.26 -10.00 -1.68
C LEU A 56 -2.85 -9.82 -3.15
N ASN A 57 -1.66 -9.28 -3.42
CA ASN A 57 -1.13 -9.08 -4.77
C ASN A 57 -0.41 -10.33 -5.33
N LYS A 58 -0.54 -11.51 -4.72
CA LYS A 58 0.22 -12.71 -5.11
C LYS A 58 0.13 -13.00 -6.62
N LEU A 59 -1.08 -13.05 -7.16
CA LEU A 59 -1.32 -13.34 -8.58
C LEU A 59 -0.71 -12.27 -9.48
N HIS A 60 -0.94 -10.99 -9.18
CA HIS A 60 -0.37 -9.87 -9.92
C HIS A 60 1.17 -9.93 -9.96
N ASN A 61 1.79 -10.21 -8.81
CA ASN A 61 3.24 -10.32 -8.70
C ASN A 61 3.79 -11.52 -9.47
N GLU A 62 3.08 -12.64 -9.46
CA GLU A 62 3.44 -13.85 -10.21
C GLU A 62 3.37 -13.59 -11.72
N THR A 63 2.29 -13.01 -12.23
CA THR A 63 2.17 -12.59 -13.63
C THR A 63 3.28 -11.62 -14.03
N LYS A 64 3.54 -10.59 -13.22
CA LYS A 64 4.61 -9.62 -13.50
C LYS A 64 5.99 -10.27 -13.60
N ASN A 65 6.30 -11.20 -12.70
CA ASN A 65 7.58 -11.91 -12.72
C ASN A 65 7.73 -12.74 -14.00
N ILE A 66 6.69 -13.50 -14.37
CA ILE A 66 6.65 -14.29 -15.61
C ILE A 66 6.89 -13.40 -16.83
N MET A 67 6.16 -12.29 -16.95
CA MET A 67 6.33 -11.34 -18.07
C MET A 67 7.73 -10.71 -18.11
N SER A 68 8.38 -10.53 -16.95
CA SER A 68 9.73 -9.98 -16.87
C SER A 68 10.86 -11.02 -17.08
N GLY A 69 10.53 -12.24 -17.49
CA GLY A 69 11.50 -13.32 -17.69
C GLY A 69 12.10 -13.85 -16.38
N LYS A 70 11.56 -13.46 -15.22
CA LYS A 70 11.99 -13.98 -13.92
C LYS A 70 11.28 -15.30 -13.67
N THR A 71 12.05 -16.37 -13.55
CA THR A 71 11.52 -17.69 -13.18
C THR A 71 10.74 -17.55 -11.87
N PRO A 72 9.49 -18.01 -11.81
CA PRO A 72 8.77 -18.08 -10.55
C PRO A 72 9.62 -18.91 -9.59
N LYS A 73 10.14 -18.29 -8.52
CA LYS A 73 10.72 -19.07 -7.43
C LYS A 73 9.63 -20.02 -6.99
N THR A 74 9.83 -21.32 -7.19
CA THR A 74 8.91 -22.40 -6.85
C THR A 74 8.44 -22.18 -5.41
N LYS A 75 7.28 -21.53 -5.26
CA LYS A 75 6.67 -21.34 -3.95
C LYS A 75 6.04 -22.67 -3.60
N LYS A 76 6.30 -23.15 -2.38
CA LYS A 76 5.39 -24.09 -1.71
C LYS A 76 3.95 -23.70 -2.07
N SER A 77 3.16 -24.68 -2.49
CA SER A 77 1.73 -24.49 -2.71
C SER A 77 1.15 -23.72 -1.52
N GLU A 78 0.40 -22.67 -1.81
CA GLU A 78 -0.34 -21.95 -0.77
C GLU A 78 -1.30 -22.95 -0.13
N SER A 79 -1.38 -22.95 1.20
CA SER A 79 -2.30 -23.85 1.89
C SER A 79 -3.75 -23.52 1.48
N GLU A 80 -4.64 -24.51 1.49
CA GLU A 80 -6.06 -24.26 1.15
C GLU A 80 -6.71 -23.26 2.11
N LEU A 81 -6.29 -23.24 3.38
CA LEU A 81 -6.75 -22.27 4.37
C LEU A 81 -6.31 -20.84 4.00
N ASP A 82 -5.03 -20.65 3.67
CA ASP A 82 -4.52 -19.35 3.20
C ASP A 82 -5.25 -18.90 1.93
N LYS A 83 -5.40 -19.81 0.96
CA LYS A 83 -6.08 -19.51 -0.30
C LYS A 83 -7.53 -19.08 -0.06
N SER A 84 -8.27 -19.80 0.79
CA SER A 84 -9.65 -19.48 1.15
C SER A 84 -9.77 -18.11 1.82
N LEU A 85 -8.88 -17.79 2.75
CA LEU A 85 -8.86 -16.48 3.40
C LEU A 85 -8.55 -15.36 2.38
N ARG A 86 -7.59 -15.59 1.49
CA ARG A 86 -7.24 -14.63 0.42
C ARG A 86 -8.41 -14.36 -0.49
N GLU A 87 -9.05 -15.42 -0.98
CA GLU A 87 -10.18 -15.33 -1.90
C GLU A 87 -11.38 -14.63 -1.26
N ARG A 88 -11.61 -14.83 0.04
CA ARG A 88 -12.67 -14.11 0.78
C ARG A 88 -12.42 -12.60 0.80
N LEU A 89 -11.20 -12.18 1.11
CA LEU A 89 -10.82 -10.76 1.09
C LEU A 89 -10.86 -10.17 -0.32
N VAL A 90 -10.35 -10.91 -1.32
CA VAL A 90 -10.40 -10.48 -2.72
C VAL A 90 -11.84 -10.35 -3.20
N ARG A 91 -12.72 -11.30 -2.86
CA ARG A 91 -14.16 -11.26 -3.19
C ARG A 91 -14.83 -10.08 -2.52
N PHE A 92 -14.46 -9.79 -1.28
CA PHE A 92 -14.93 -8.59 -0.61
C PHE A 92 -14.59 -7.33 -1.41
N PHE A 93 -13.32 -7.12 -1.77
CA PHE A 93 -12.93 -5.93 -2.54
C PHE A 93 -13.60 -5.90 -3.93
N VAL A 94 -13.66 -7.03 -4.63
CA VAL A 94 -14.38 -7.17 -5.92
C VAL A 94 -15.83 -6.71 -5.76
N ASN A 95 -16.53 -7.13 -4.70
CA ASN A 95 -17.94 -6.77 -4.55
C ASN A 95 -18.16 -5.28 -4.26
N HIS A 96 -17.20 -4.59 -3.64
CA HIS A 96 -17.35 -3.21 -3.16
C HIS A 96 -16.61 -2.15 -4.01
N ASP A 97 -15.68 -2.55 -4.86
CA ASP A 97 -14.88 -1.65 -5.69
C ASP A 97 -14.87 -2.11 -7.15
N TRP A 98 -15.58 -1.36 -8.00
CA TRP A 98 -15.65 -1.63 -9.44
C TRP A 98 -14.29 -1.57 -10.12
N ASP A 99 -13.44 -0.61 -9.75
CA ASP A 99 -12.12 -0.45 -10.36
C ASP A 99 -11.19 -1.59 -9.97
N TYR A 100 -11.31 -2.08 -8.74
CA TYR A 100 -10.59 -3.28 -8.30
C TYR A 100 -11.00 -4.54 -9.08
N ARG A 101 -12.26 -4.63 -9.55
CA ARG A 101 -12.68 -5.76 -10.42
C ARG A 101 -11.85 -5.83 -11.69
N GLN A 102 -11.53 -4.67 -12.26
CA GLN A 102 -10.77 -4.54 -13.51
C GLN A 102 -9.28 -4.73 -13.28
N ASN A 103 -8.76 -4.26 -12.15
CA ASN A 103 -7.36 -4.41 -11.78
C ASN A 103 -7.22 -4.80 -10.31
N LYS A 104 -7.05 -6.11 -10.06
CA LYS A 104 -6.97 -6.71 -8.72
C LYS A 104 -5.60 -6.46 -8.06
N VAL A 105 -5.30 -5.19 -7.82
CA VAL A 105 -4.09 -4.72 -7.16
C VAL A 105 -4.48 -3.89 -5.96
N VAL A 106 -3.78 -4.14 -4.85
CA VAL A 106 -3.87 -3.33 -3.64
C VAL A 106 -2.57 -2.58 -3.38
N ARG A 107 -2.69 -1.41 -2.76
CA ARG A 107 -1.57 -0.65 -2.17
C ARG A 107 -1.82 -0.49 -0.68
N SER A 108 -0.74 -0.18 0.04
CA SER A 108 -0.84 0.19 1.45
C SER A 108 -0.41 1.63 1.63
N PHE A 109 -1.06 2.28 2.58
CA PHE A 109 -0.62 3.54 3.13
C PHE A 109 -0.72 3.48 4.64
N TYR A 110 0.12 4.26 5.31
CA TYR A 110 -0.03 4.53 6.73
C TYR A 110 0.48 5.94 6.98
N HIS A 111 -0.14 6.64 7.90
CA HIS A 111 0.42 7.88 8.43
C HIS A 111 0.47 7.81 9.95
N SER A 112 1.40 8.56 10.53
CA SER A 112 1.46 8.74 11.97
C SER A 112 0.80 10.07 12.32
N GLU A 113 -0.12 10.04 13.29
CA GLU A 113 -0.69 11.26 13.85
C GLU A 113 0.27 11.92 14.84
N LYS A 114 -0.03 13.16 15.25
CA LYS A 114 0.79 13.95 16.19
C LYS A 114 1.01 13.23 17.53
N GLN A 115 0.11 12.32 17.92
CA GLN A 115 0.19 11.54 19.16
C GLN A 115 0.99 10.23 19.01
N GLY A 116 1.62 9.99 17.85
CA GLY A 116 2.45 8.81 17.60
C GLY A 116 1.67 7.57 17.16
N GLU A 117 0.33 7.62 17.17
CA GLU A 117 -0.51 6.56 16.63
C GLU A 117 -0.32 6.44 15.12
N THR A 118 -0.14 5.21 14.63
CA THR A 118 -0.03 4.91 13.20
C THR A 118 -1.35 4.35 12.71
N ILE A 119 -1.96 5.02 11.73
CA ILE A 119 -3.23 4.65 11.13
C ILE A 119 -2.96 4.01 9.77
N PRO A 120 -3.14 2.68 9.60
CA PRO A 120 -2.91 2.00 8.36
C PRO A 120 -4.19 1.88 7.51
N TYR A 121 -3.98 1.91 6.19
CA TYR A 121 -5.01 1.80 5.16
C TYR A 121 -4.58 0.78 4.09
N ILE A 122 -5.55 0.01 3.60
CA ILE A 122 -5.45 -0.69 2.31
C ILE A 122 -6.20 0.14 1.26
N LEU A 123 -5.57 0.34 0.11
CA LEU A 123 -6.12 1.06 -1.03
C LEU A 123 -6.33 0.07 -2.17
N THR A 124 -7.47 0.14 -2.84
CA THR A 124 -7.86 -0.70 -3.98
C THR A 124 -8.30 0.16 -5.15
N GLY A 125 -8.40 -0.45 -6.35
CA GLY A 125 -8.96 0.24 -7.51
C GLY A 125 -8.23 1.53 -7.86
N HIS A 126 -8.98 2.59 -8.17
CA HIS A 126 -8.42 3.88 -8.61
C HIS A 126 -7.53 4.57 -7.56
N THR A 127 -7.72 4.31 -6.26
CA THR A 127 -6.95 5.01 -5.22
C THR A 127 -5.53 4.49 -5.08
N THR A 128 -5.24 3.31 -5.64
CA THR A 128 -3.87 2.81 -5.80
C THR A 128 -3.04 3.75 -6.69
N GLY A 129 -3.66 4.40 -7.67
CA GLY A 129 -3.01 5.37 -8.56
C GLY A 129 -2.49 6.61 -7.82
N TYR A 130 -3.18 7.07 -6.77
CA TYR A 130 -2.71 8.21 -5.96
C TYR A 130 -1.36 7.92 -5.30
N ILE A 131 -1.18 6.68 -4.81
CA ILE A 131 0.09 6.23 -4.21
C ILE A 131 1.20 6.23 -5.25
N ASP A 132 0.94 5.61 -6.40
CA ASP A 132 1.94 5.46 -7.46
C ASP A 132 2.31 6.83 -8.05
N ASP A 133 1.35 7.73 -8.28
CA ASP A 133 1.60 9.08 -8.79
C ASP A 133 2.37 9.95 -7.80
N ALA A 134 2.02 9.90 -6.51
CA ALA A 134 2.74 10.67 -5.50
C ALA A 134 4.16 10.11 -5.26
N ALA A 135 4.37 8.81 -5.46
CA ALA A 135 5.67 8.17 -5.33
C ALA A 135 6.66 8.60 -6.43
N LYS A 136 6.18 8.97 -7.64
CA LYS A 136 7.03 9.42 -8.76
C LYS A 136 7.99 10.54 -8.37
N SER A 137 7.57 11.49 -7.53
CA SER A 137 8.45 12.57 -7.08
C SER A 137 9.59 12.05 -6.18
N ILE A 138 9.33 11.04 -5.35
CA ILE A 138 10.36 10.37 -4.54
C ILE A 138 11.30 9.58 -5.43
N GLU A 139 10.77 8.85 -6.40
CA GLU A 139 11.55 8.04 -7.36
C GLU A 139 12.50 8.92 -8.16
N ARG A 140 12.00 10.02 -8.75
CA ARG A 140 12.82 11.00 -9.48
C ARG A 140 13.96 11.52 -8.62
N LYS A 141 13.66 12.07 -7.44
CA LYS A 141 14.71 12.63 -6.56
C LYS A 141 15.70 11.57 -6.09
N SER A 142 15.25 10.34 -5.87
CA SER A 142 16.14 9.22 -5.52
C SER A 142 17.03 8.80 -6.69
N SER A 143 16.51 8.86 -7.92
CA SER A 143 17.30 8.65 -9.15
C SER A 143 18.35 9.74 -9.29
N ASP A 144 17.98 11.02 -9.16
CA ASP A 144 18.92 12.13 -9.27
C ASP A 144 20.11 11.99 -8.29
N ILE A 145 19.82 11.59 -7.05
CA ILE A 145 20.85 11.31 -6.04
C ILE A 145 21.73 10.12 -6.44
N LYS A 146 21.13 9.07 -6.99
CA LYS A 146 21.86 7.89 -7.46
C LYS A 146 22.74 8.21 -8.65
N ASP A 147 22.27 9.01 -9.59
CA ASP A 147 22.99 9.39 -10.81
C ASP A 147 24.18 10.30 -10.45
N LYS A 148 23.99 11.27 -9.55
CA LYS A 148 25.09 12.05 -8.96
C LYS A 148 26.13 11.15 -8.28
N ALA A 149 25.69 10.16 -7.51
CA ALA A 149 26.59 9.22 -6.84
C ALA A 149 27.33 8.32 -7.86
N GLY A 150 26.68 7.97 -8.97
CA GLY A 150 27.27 7.25 -10.09
C GLY A 150 28.41 8.04 -10.74
N ILE A 151 28.18 9.32 -11.04
CA ILE A 151 29.21 10.22 -11.60
C ILE A 151 30.42 10.31 -10.66
N ILE A 152 30.20 10.46 -9.35
CA ILE A 152 31.28 10.50 -8.35
C ILE A 152 32.01 9.15 -8.29
N SER A 153 31.27 8.04 -8.30
CA SER A 153 31.82 6.68 -8.29
C SER A 153 32.74 6.45 -9.48
N GLU A 154 32.31 6.85 -10.69
CA GLU A 154 33.09 6.74 -11.92
C GLU A 154 34.31 7.66 -11.91
N TYR A 155 34.14 8.93 -11.51
CA TYR A 155 35.22 9.91 -11.51
C TYR A 155 36.35 9.59 -10.52
N TYR A 156 36.00 9.13 -9.32
CA TYR A 156 36.97 8.81 -8.26
C TYR A 156 37.34 7.33 -8.19
N GLY A 157 36.73 6.46 -9.00
CA GLY A 157 36.97 5.01 -8.98
C GLY A 157 36.56 4.32 -7.67
N ILE A 158 35.65 4.92 -6.89
CA ILE A 158 35.20 4.40 -5.60
C ILE A 158 33.85 3.66 -5.72
N PRO A 159 33.52 2.73 -4.81
CA PRO A 159 32.21 2.07 -4.81
C PRO A 159 31.04 3.05 -4.66
N LEU A 160 29.91 2.75 -5.31
CA LEU A 160 28.70 3.60 -5.27
C LEU A 160 28.20 3.90 -3.85
N ASP A 161 28.31 2.95 -2.93
CA ASP A 161 27.89 3.15 -1.53
C ASP A 161 28.80 4.11 -0.77
N GLU A 162 30.07 4.21 -1.14
CA GLU A 162 30.99 5.23 -0.64
C GLU A 162 30.74 6.58 -1.31
N ALA A 163 30.51 6.58 -2.63
CA ALA A 163 30.17 7.77 -3.41
C ALA A 163 28.94 8.52 -2.86
N LYS A 164 27.95 7.79 -2.33
CA LYS A 164 26.76 8.37 -1.67
C LYS A 164 27.11 9.28 -0.48
N ARG A 165 28.25 9.08 0.18
CA ARG A 165 28.69 9.92 1.32
C ARG A 165 29.12 11.31 0.89
N PHE A 166 29.49 11.47 -0.38
CA PHE A 166 29.88 12.75 -0.98
C PHE A 166 28.69 13.53 -1.55
N ILE A 167 27.49 12.96 -1.52
CA ILE A 167 26.28 13.67 -1.94
C ILE A 167 25.99 14.81 -0.96
N PRO A 168 25.73 16.03 -1.48
CA PRO A 168 25.40 17.17 -0.64
C PRO A 168 24.26 16.87 0.34
N GLN A 169 24.39 17.33 1.59
CA GLN A 169 23.33 17.17 2.59
C GLN A 169 22.02 17.84 2.16
N SER A 170 22.08 18.89 1.33
CA SER A 170 20.93 19.57 0.75
C SER A 170 20.06 18.62 -0.09
N ASP A 171 20.64 17.72 -0.88
CA ASP A 171 19.90 16.73 -1.67
C ASP A 171 19.17 15.72 -0.75
N ASN A 172 19.82 15.28 0.32
CA ASN A 172 19.22 14.39 1.33
C ASN A 172 18.10 15.08 2.12
N ALA A 173 18.26 16.37 2.42
CA ALA A 173 17.24 17.20 3.05
C ALA A 173 16.03 17.41 2.12
N GLU A 174 16.27 17.64 0.84
CA GLU A 174 15.23 17.76 -0.18
C GLU A 174 14.47 16.44 -0.35
N LEU A 175 15.16 15.30 -0.46
CA LEU A 175 14.53 13.98 -0.49
C LEU A 175 13.63 13.75 0.74
N SER A 176 14.10 14.17 1.92
CA SER A 176 13.31 14.10 3.16
C SER A 176 12.07 15.00 3.11
N LYS A 177 12.17 16.20 2.51
CA LYS A 177 11.04 17.11 2.29
C LYS A 177 10.03 16.52 1.31
N VAL A 178 10.49 15.93 0.20
CA VAL A 178 9.63 15.25 -0.78
C VAL A 178 8.88 14.08 -0.14
N LYS A 179 9.55 13.25 0.66
CA LYS A 179 8.92 12.16 1.42
C LYS A 179 7.86 12.66 2.41
N LYS A 180 8.14 13.75 3.14
CA LYS A 180 7.15 14.39 4.03
C LYS A 180 5.93 14.90 3.26
N ASN A 181 6.16 15.55 2.12
CA ASN A 181 5.08 16.06 1.27
C ASN A 181 4.22 14.94 0.68
N TYR A 182 4.84 13.84 0.26
CA TYR A 182 4.13 12.62 -0.15
C TYR A 182 3.16 12.14 0.94
N CYS A 183 3.65 11.94 2.17
CA CYS A 183 2.79 11.47 3.26
C CYS A 183 1.65 12.44 3.56
N LYS A 184 1.92 13.76 3.57
CA LYS A 184 0.89 14.78 3.83
C LYS A 184 -0.20 14.78 2.75
N LYS A 185 0.19 14.80 1.48
CA LYS A 185 -0.75 14.82 0.34
C LYS A 185 -1.66 13.60 0.34
N ILE A 186 -1.10 12.41 0.53
CA ILE A 186 -1.89 11.18 0.55
C ILE A 186 -2.82 11.13 1.76
N ALA A 187 -2.35 11.51 2.95
CA ALA A 187 -3.20 11.56 4.15
C ALA A 187 -4.38 12.52 3.97
N GLU A 188 -4.16 13.67 3.32
CA GLU A 188 -5.21 14.63 3.03
C GLU A 188 -6.24 14.09 2.02
N VAL A 189 -5.79 13.43 0.94
CA VAL A 189 -6.68 12.78 -0.03
C VAL A 189 -7.53 11.71 0.65
N ILE A 190 -6.92 10.83 1.46
CA ILE A 190 -7.63 9.79 2.22
C ILE A 190 -8.66 10.43 3.15
N LYS A 191 -8.27 11.46 3.91
CA LYS A 191 -9.17 12.15 4.83
C LYS A 191 -10.35 12.81 4.11
N ASN A 192 -10.14 13.40 2.94
CA ASN A 192 -11.20 14.01 2.15
C ASN A 192 -12.19 12.95 1.61
N ILE A 193 -11.68 11.83 1.10
CA ILE A 193 -12.53 10.72 0.62
C ILE A 193 -13.35 10.12 1.76
N LEU A 194 -12.74 9.90 2.93
CA LEU A 194 -13.42 9.36 4.11
C LEU A 194 -14.45 10.32 4.70
N ARG A 195 -14.26 11.65 4.58
CA ARG A 195 -15.22 12.68 5.07
C ARG A 195 -16.47 12.81 4.22
N GLN A 196 -16.38 12.57 2.91
CA GLN A 196 -17.47 12.82 1.96
C GLN A 196 -18.53 11.70 1.94
N LYS A 197 -18.35 10.60 2.68
CA LYS A 197 -19.28 9.46 2.70
C LYS A 197 -19.49 8.97 4.12
N ASN A 198 -20.74 8.65 4.48
CA ASN A 198 -21.06 8.04 5.76
C ASN A 198 -20.28 6.73 5.90
N PRO A 199 -19.33 6.63 6.84
CA PRO A 199 -18.42 5.50 6.98
C PRO A 199 -19.10 4.41 7.81
N SER A 200 -20.26 3.91 7.39
CA SER A 200 -20.82 2.70 8.02
C SER A 200 -19.87 1.53 7.73
N ASP A 201 -18.89 1.44 8.63
CA ASP A 201 -18.03 0.36 9.04
C ASP A 201 -17.77 -0.73 8.01
N LYS A 202 -16.54 -0.70 7.45
CA LYS A 202 -15.75 -1.88 7.06
C LYS A 202 -14.28 -1.69 7.36
N THR A 203 -13.97 -1.40 8.63
CA THR A 203 -12.58 -1.51 9.11
C THR A 203 -12.14 -2.95 8.92
N LEU A 204 -11.03 -3.15 8.22
CA LEU A 204 -10.43 -4.47 8.06
C LEU A 204 -9.66 -4.81 9.34
N ASN A 205 -10.12 -5.81 10.08
CA ASN A 205 -9.39 -6.38 11.20
C ASN A 205 -8.62 -7.60 10.72
N ALA A 206 -7.30 -7.57 10.82
CA ALA A 206 -6.42 -8.65 10.39
C ALA A 206 -5.64 -9.23 11.57
N TYR A 207 -5.74 -10.55 11.74
CA TYR A 207 -5.27 -11.27 12.92
C TYR A 207 -4.05 -12.11 12.57
N PHE A 208 -2.97 -11.93 13.33
CA PHE A 208 -1.70 -12.58 13.07
C PHE A 208 -1.23 -13.43 14.26
N ILE A 209 -0.59 -14.56 13.96
CA ILE A 209 0.18 -15.35 14.93
C ILE A 209 1.67 -15.12 14.69
N PRO A 210 2.45 -14.71 15.71
CA PRO A 210 3.89 -14.62 15.59
C PRO A 210 4.53 -16.01 15.72
N HIS A 211 5.43 -16.31 14.79
CA HIS A 211 6.33 -17.46 14.83
C HIS A 211 7.74 -16.95 15.07
N ILE A 212 8.27 -17.21 16.27
CA ILE A 212 9.60 -16.77 16.67
C ILE A 212 10.60 -17.85 16.29
N LYS A 213 11.61 -17.49 15.49
CA LYS A 213 12.73 -18.38 15.16
C LYS A 213 14.04 -17.64 15.42
N GLY A 214 14.60 -17.86 16.61
CA GLY A 214 15.78 -17.12 17.07
C GLY A 214 15.47 -15.62 17.21
N LYS A 215 16.24 -14.77 16.51
CA LYS A 215 16.02 -13.31 16.51
C LYS A 215 14.94 -12.83 15.53
N ASP A 216 14.49 -13.71 14.63
CA ASP A 216 13.53 -13.36 13.59
C ASP A 216 12.11 -13.72 14.02
N ILE A 217 11.18 -12.78 13.79
CA ILE A 217 9.75 -12.98 14.05
C ILE A 217 9.01 -12.98 12.71
N LYS A 218 8.34 -14.10 12.40
CA LYS A 218 7.50 -14.24 11.22
C LYS A 218 6.03 -14.22 11.64
N TYR A 219 5.27 -13.25 11.14
CA TYR A 219 3.84 -13.14 11.43
C TYR A 219 3.05 -13.94 10.40
N GLU A 220 2.18 -14.86 10.80
CA GLU A 220 1.24 -15.58 9.94
C GLU A 220 -0.15 -14.96 10.05
N LEU A 221 -0.82 -14.71 8.92
CA LEU A 221 -2.19 -14.21 8.93
C LEU A 221 -3.13 -15.41 9.12
N THR A 222 -3.95 -15.41 10.16
CA THR A 222 -4.84 -16.53 10.48
C THR A 222 -6.30 -16.22 10.25
N ASN A 223 -6.68 -14.94 10.34
CA ASN A 223 -8.03 -14.51 10.07
C ASN A 223 -8.05 -13.04 9.62
N ALA A 224 -9.12 -12.66 8.93
CA ALA A 224 -9.41 -11.29 8.58
C ALA A 224 -10.92 -11.07 8.50
N THR A 225 -11.41 -10.04 9.17
CA THR A 225 -12.83 -9.69 9.24
C THR A 225 -13.03 -8.23 8.87
N PHE A 226 -14.23 -7.88 8.42
CA PHE A 226 -14.63 -6.50 8.27
C PHE A 226 -15.64 -6.20 9.38
N ASP A 227 -15.36 -5.17 10.17
CA ASP A 227 -16.37 -4.64 11.11
C ASP A 227 -17.58 -4.18 10.30
N ARG A 228 -18.79 -4.44 10.82
CA ARG A 228 -20.06 -4.15 10.14
C ARG A 228 -20.69 -2.89 10.70
#